data_AF-A0A7G8VMT1-F1
#
_entry.id   AF-A0A7G8VMT1-F1
#
_cell.length_a   1.000
_cell.length_b   1.000
_cell.length_c   1.000
_cell.angle_alpha   90.00
_cell.angle_beta   90.00
_cell.angle_gamma   90.00
#
_symmetry.space_group_name_H-M   'P 1'
#
loop_
_entity.id
_entity.type
_entity.pdbx_description
1 polymer ?
#
loop_
_entity_poly.entity_id
_entity_poly.type
_entity_poly.pdbx_seq_one_letter_code
_entity_poly.pdbx_strand_id
1 'polypeptide(L)'
;MTLDEYFDEIDDPLFAELGLLPREEATKWSEDLSGHPIVDTLQGFVLDDPDTSDHHLLLGKAPLDGCVFYLAHDGESRVVFNSLDSFLKAARNAAEQGEELRDLHPDGSPVARDQRALSALMNDLLDGGTLTDVVTALIPSLDLLDLALLERLARDEDFFLGEAVAVEVGRRPTQALAPIARMCAAHPHVQVAQAGQRALDRLQPPNNQANRH
;
A
#
# COMPACT_ATOMS: atom_id res chain seq x y z
N MET A 1 -6.21 18.63 -6.76
CA MET A 1 -7.20 18.98 -5.72
C MET A 1 -6.48 19.26 -4.41
N THR A 2 -6.85 20.34 -3.73
CA THR A 2 -6.46 20.63 -2.35
C THR A 2 -7.41 19.95 -1.37
N LEU A 3 -7.04 19.88 -0.08
CA LEU A 3 -7.95 19.33 0.93
C LEU A 3 -9.23 20.17 1.09
N ASP A 4 -9.15 21.49 0.89
CA ASP A 4 -10.32 22.36 0.94
C ASP A 4 -11.29 22.08 -0.22
N GLU A 5 -10.76 21.97 -1.45
CA GLU A 5 -11.55 21.59 -2.62
C GLU A 5 -12.19 20.20 -2.47
N TYR A 6 -11.49 19.25 -1.81
CA TYR A 6 -12.06 17.93 -1.51
C TYR A 6 -13.28 18.03 -0.60
N PHE A 7 -13.18 18.82 0.49
CA PHE A 7 -14.31 18.97 1.40
C PHE A 7 -15.51 19.66 0.77
N ASP A 8 -15.28 20.65 -0.10
CA ASP A 8 -16.36 21.30 -0.85
C ASP A 8 -17.07 20.33 -1.80
N GLU A 9 -16.35 19.36 -2.37
CA GLU A 9 -16.91 18.38 -3.30
C GLU A 9 -17.72 17.26 -2.60
N ILE A 10 -17.29 16.80 -1.42
CA ILE A 10 -17.98 15.70 -0.73
C ILE A 10 -19.31 16.11 -0.10
N ASP A 11 -19.61 17.42 -0.05
CA ASP A 11 -20.93 17.95 0.34
C ASP A 11 -22.04 17.63 -0.69
N ASP A 12 -21.69 17.10 -1.87
CA ASP A 12 -22.65 16.57 -2.84
C ASP A 12 -23.44 15.40 -2.23
N PRO A 13 -24.79 15.44 -2.23
CA PRO A 13 -25.63 14.37 -1.69
C PRO A 13 -25.36 12.98 -2.29
N LEU A 14 -24.72 12.91 -3.47
CA LEU A 14 -24.26 11.66 -4.06
C LEU A 14 -23.39 10.83 -3.10
N PHE A 15 -22.60 11.48 -2.24
CA PHE A 15 -21.64 10.80 -1.37
C PHE A 15 -22.20 10.37 -0.01
N ALA A 16 -23.46 10.70 0.31
CA ALA A 16 -24.02 10.56 1.65
C ALA A 16 -23.95 9.13 2.22
N GLU A 17 -24.03 8.12 1.36
CA GLU A 17 -24.03 6.70 1.76
C GLU A 17 -22.63 6.07 1.78
N LEU A 18 -21.57 6.81 1.43
CA LEU A 18 -20.20 6.28 1.38
C LEU A 18 -19.41 6.43 2.69
N GLY A 19 -19.99 7.08 3.70
CA GLY A 19 -19.29 7.35 4.96
C GLY A 19 -18.12 8.35 4.82
N LEU A 20 -18.07 9.16 3.76
CA LEU A 20 -17.06 10.22 3.65
C LEU A 20 -17.29 11.28 4.73
N LEU A 21 -16.26 11.57 5.50
CA LEU A 21 -16.39 12.40 6.69
C LEU A 21 -16.30 13.89 6.34
N PRO A 22 -17.23 14.74 6.83
CA PRO A 22 -17.04 16.18 6.77
C PRO A 22 -15.84 16.61 7.61
N ARG A 23 -15.26 17.78 7.32
CA ARG A 23 -14.00 18.24 7.90
C ARG A 23 -13.90 18.12 9.42
N GLU A 24 -14.95 18.53 10.14
CA GLU A 24 -14.95 18.50 11.59
C GLU A 24 -14.85 17.07 12.15
N GLU A 25 -15.50 16.10 11.49
CA GLU A 25 -15.48 14.71 11.91
C GLU A 25 -14.19 14.01 11.49
N ALA A 26 -13.72 14.26 10.26
CA ALA A 26 -12.41 13.83 9.78
C ALA A 26 -11.27 14.26 10.73
N THR A 27 -11.36 15.49 11.26
CA THR A 27 -10.40 16.01 12.25
C THR A 27 -10.46 15.23 13.56
N LYS A 28 -11.66 15.02 14.11
CA LYS A 28 -11.83 14.25 15.37
C LYS A 28 -11.32 12.83 15.23
N TRP A 29 -11.69 12.14 14.15
CA TRP A 29 -11.22 10.79 13.87
C TRP A 29 -9.70 10.72 13.71
N SER A 30 -9.09 11.72 13.09
CA SER A 30 -7.62 11.81 12.99
C SER A 30 -6.94 11.99 14.36
N GLU A 31 -7.58 12.72 15.27
CA GLU A 31 -7.11 12.87 16.66
C GLU A 31 -7.30 11.58 17.45
N ASP A 32 -8.43 10.89 17.28
CA ASP A 32 -8.75 9.64 17.98
C ASP A 32 -7.83 8.48 17.55
N LEU A 33 -7.39 8.46 16.28
CA LEU A 33 -6.42 7.50 15.77
C LEU A 33 -4.95 7.88 16.04
N SER A 34 -4.69 9.00 16.73
CA SER A 34 -3.34 9.34 17.15
C SER A 34 -2.72 8.25 18.03
N GLY A 35 -1.42 8.00 17.87
CA GLY A 35 -0.75 6.85 18.48
C GLY A 35 -0.77 5.59 17.62
N HIS A 36 -1.56 5.54 16.54
CA HIS A 36 -1.44 4.47 15.55
C HIS A 36 -0.15 4.64 14.72
N PRO A 37 0.70 3.62 14.58
CA PRO A 37 2.02 3.75 13.95
C PRO A 37 2.02 4.35 12.54
N ILE A 38 1.05 3.96 11.70
CA ILE A 38 0.89 4.51 10.35
C ILE A 38 0.52 5.99 10.40
N VAL A 39 -0.44 6.35 11.26
CA VAL A 39 -0.98 7.71 11.38
C VAL A 39 0.13 8.65 11.84
N ASP A 40 0.85 8.27 12.90
CA ASP A 40 1.94 9.07 13.45
C ASP A 40 3.13 9.17 12.48
N THR A 41 3.49 8.09 11.80
CA THR A 41 4.66 8.06 10.92
C THR A 41 4.45 8.86 9.64
N LEU A 42 3.26 8.73 9.02
CA LEU A 42 2.94 9.30 7.70
C LEU A 42 2.05 10.54 7.78
N GLN A 43 1.69 10.98 8.99
CA GLN A 43 0.75 12.07 9.23
C GLN A 43 -0.59 11.83 8.51
N GLY A 44 -1.17 10.66 8.77
CA GLY A 44 -2.43 10.24 8.17
C GLY A 44 -3.60 11.08 8.68
N PHE A 45 -4.43 11.56 7.77
CA PHE A 45 -5.65 12.31 8.06
C PHE A 45 -6.86 11.54 7.52
N VAL A 46 -7.77 11.16 8.42
CA VAL A 46 -8.92 10.26 8.11
C VAL A 46 -9.90 10.95 7.16
N LEU A 47 -10.34 10.22 6.14
CA LEU A 47 -11.26 10.70 5.11
C LEU A 47 -12.66 10.09 5.21
N ASP A 48 -12.79 8.94 5.85
CA ASP A 48 -14.06 8.21 5.93
C ASP A 48 -14.23 7.41 7.23
N ASP A 49 -15.49 7.10 7.51
CA ASP A 49 -15.94 6.16 8.52
C ASP A 49 -17.13 5.38 7.93
N PRO A 50 -16.87 4.28 7.21
CA PRO A 50 -17.92 3.45 6.63
C PRO A 50 -18.61 2.54 7.68
N ASP A 51 -18.56 2.88 8.98
CA ASP A 51 -18.99 2.03 10.11
C ASP A 51 -18.24 0.69 10.15
N THR A 52 -16.94 0.75 9.87
CA THR A 52 -16.01 -0.37 9.95
C THR A 52 -14.73 0.04 10.69
N SER A 53 -13.80 -0.89 10.89
CA SER A 53 -12.47 -0.59 11.42
C SER A 53 -11.45 -0.24 10.33
N ASP A 54 -11.88 -0.17 9.08
CA ASP A 54 -11.05 0.17 7.95
C ASP A 54 -11.27 1.64 7.55
N HIS A 55 -10.18 2.35 7.28
CA HIS A 55 -10.22 3.79 6.98
C HIS A 55 -9.32 4.16 5.81
N HIS A 56 -9.77 5.13 5.02
CA HIS A 56 -8.94 5.86 4.07
C HIS A 56 -8.31 7.07 4.76
N LEU A 57 -7.00 7.21 4.61
CA LEU A 57 -6.19 8.27 5.19
C LEU A 57 -5.50 9.05 4.08
N LEU A 58 -5.65 10.38 4.05
CA LEU A 58 -4.78 11.26 3.30
C LEU A 58 -3.42 11.36 4.01
N LEU A 59 -2.34 11.06 3.30
CA LEU A 59 -1.00 11.14 3.87
C LEU A 59 -0.46 12.58 3.80
N GLY A 60 -0.01 13.10 4.94
CA GLY A 60 0.52 14.46 5.07
C GLY A 60 2.05 14.57 4.95
N LYS A 61 2.78 13.45 4.99
CA LYS A 61 4.24 13.44 5.05
C LYS A 61 4.89 12.82 3.82
N ALA A 62 5.94 13.49 3.33
CA ALA A 62 6.82 12.94 2.30
C ALA A 62 7.41 11.58 2.74
N PRO A 63 7.64 10.64 1.81
CA PRO A 63 7.59 10.79 0.35
C PRO A 63 6.23 10.45 -0.29
N LEU A 64 5.19 10.24 0.52
CA LEU A 64 3.87 9.82 0.06
C LEU A 64 2.81 10.90 0.28
N ASP A 65 3.21 12.14 0.51
CA ASP A 65 2.30 13.25 0.75
C ASP A 65 1.29 13.40 -0.41
N GLY A 66 0.02 13.60 -0.04
CA GLY A 66 -1.08 13.71 -0.98
C GLY A 66 -1.62 12.37 -1.50
N CYS A 67 -0.99 11.23 -1.20
CA CYS A 67 -1.55 9.92 -1.52
C CYS A 67 -2.64 9.53 -0.50
N VAL A 68 -3.53 8.61 -0.89
CA VAL A 68 -4.54 8.01 0.01
C VAL A 68 -4.12 6.59 0.36
N PHE A 69 -3.95 6.36 1.65
CA PHE A 69 -3.64 5.08 2.26
C PHE A 69 -4.90 4.42 2.78
N TYR A 70 -5.06 3.13 2.54
CA TYR A 70 -6.11 2.34 3.16
C TYR A 70 -5.52 1.61 4.36
N LEU A 71 -6.00 1.96 5.55
CA LEU A 71 -5.71 1.32 6.80
C LEU A 71 -6.76 0.24 7.03
N ALA A 72 -6.39 -1.01 6.77
CA ALA A 72 -7.23 -2.18 7.02
C ALA A 72 -6.97 -2.72 8.42
N HIS A 73 -8.03 -3.00 9.18
CA HIS A 73 -7.97 -3.73 10.43
C HIS A 73 -7.58 -5.19 10.19
N ASP A 74 -8.19 -5.81 9.17
CA ASP A 74 -7.91 -7.17 8.73
C ASP A 74 -7.49 -7.15 7.25
N GLY A 75 -6.23 -7.46 6.96
CA GLY A 75 -5.73 -7.60 5.59
C GLY A 75 -4.55 -6.69 5.25
N GLU A 76 -4.42 -6.32 3.98
CA GLU A 76 -3.28 -5.58 3.44
C GLU A 76 -3.52 -4.06 3.52
N SER A 77 -2.95 -3.41 4.53
CA SER A 77 -2.85 -1.95 4.59
C SER A 77 -1.81 -1.44 3.59
N ARG A 78 -2.18 -0.47 2.74
CA ARG A 78 -1.30 0.05 1.66
C ARG A 78 -1.80 1.37 1.09
N VAL A 79 -0.97 2.03 0.29
CA VAL A 79 -1.41 3.15 -0.55
C VAL A 79 -2.33 2.63 -1.66
N VAL A 80 -3.54 3.18 -1.78
CA VAL A 80 -4.53 2.75 -2.77
C VAL A 80 -4.75 3.80 -3.87
N PHE A 81 -4.62 5.10 -3.57
CA PHE A 81 -4.73 6.15 -4.57
C PHE A 81 -3.55 7.12 -4.50
N ASN A 82 -3.13 7.64 -5.65
CA ASN A 82 -1.99 8.56 -5.77
C ASN A 82 -2.34 10.04 -5.51
N SER A 83 -3.61 10.34 -5.25
CA SER A 83 -4.13 11.71 -5.04
C SER A 83 -5.58 11.66 -4.54
N LEU A 84 -6.02 12.76 -3.89
CA LEU A 84 -7.43 13.00 -3.59
C LEU A 84 -8.31 13.00 -4.85
N ASP A 85 -7.81 13.51 -5.99
CA ASP A 85 -8.53 13.49 -7.26
C ASP A 85 -8.87 12.05 -7.70
N SER A 86 -7.92 11.12 -7.57
CA SER A 86 -8.15 9.70 -7.91
C SER A 86 -9.10 9.02 -6.93
N PHE A 87 -8.98 9.34 -5.64
CA PHE A 87 -9.88 8.85 -4.60
C PHE A 87 -11.32 9.32 -4.81
N LEU A 88 -11.54 10.62 -5.03
CA LEU A 88 -12.88 11.17 -5.24
C LEU A 88 -13.54 10.63 -6.51
N LYS A 89 -12.75 10.35 -7.56
CA LYS A 89 -13.27 9.66 -8.76
C LYS A 89 -13.76 8.24 -8.43
N ALA A 90 -13.01 7.49 -7.61
CA ALA A 90 -13.44 6.17 -7.16
C ALA A 90 -14.68 6.27 -6.27
N ALA A 91 -14.72 7.24 -5.34
CA ALA A 91 -15.91 7.50 -4.51
C ALA A 91 -17.14 7.81 -5.36
N ARG A 92 -17.01 8.68 -6.35
CA ARG A 92 -18.13 9.03 -7.25
C ARG A 92 -18.63 7.79 -8.00
N ASN A 93 -17.71 6.96 -8.46
CA ASN A 93 -18.04 5.71 -9.12
C ASN A 93 -18.76 4.72 -8.19
N ALA A 94 -18.30 4.58 -6.94
CA ALA A 94 -18.94 3.76 -5.92
C ALA A 94 -20.38 4.21 -5.67
N ALA A 95 -20.59 5.53 -5.47
CA ALA A 95 -21.93 6.09 -5.27
C ALA A 95 -22.86 5.89 -6.48
N GLU A 96 -22.37 6.12 -7.70
CA GLU A 96 -23.16 5.97 -8.92
C GLU A 96 -23.55 4.51 -9.20
N GLN A 97 -22.70 3.55 -8.80
CA GLN A 97 -22.92 2.12 -9.02
C GLN A 97 -23.55 1.40 -7.81
N GLY A 98 -23.60 2.05 -6.64
CA GLY A 98 -24.01 1.42 -5.39
C GLY A 98 -23.03 0.33 -4.92
N GLU A 99 -21.73 0.53 -5.17
CA GLU A 99 -20.64 -0.37 -4.77
C GLU A 99 -19.94 0.18 -3.51
N GLU A 100 -19.22 -0.69 -2.79
CA GLU A 100 -18.37 -0.24 -1.69
C GLU A 100 -17.08 0.39 -2.23
N LEU A 101 -16.64 1.51 -1.66
CA LEU A 101 -15.43 2.21 -2.13
C LEU A 101 -14.17 1.34 -2.06
N ARG A 102 -14.09 0.44 -1.07
CA ARG A 102 -12.97 -0.50 -0.94
C ARG A 102 -12.88 -1.50 -2.10
N ASP A 103 -14.00 -1.83 -2.73
CA ASP A 103 -14.03 -2.75 -3.87
C ASP A 103 -13.48 -2.09 -5.15
N LEU A 104 -13.37 -0.75 -5.15
CA LEU A 104 -12.80 0.04 -6.24
C LEU A 104 -11.32 0.37 -6.04
N HIS A 105 -10.65 -0.24 -5.05
CA HIS A 105 -9.20 -0.10 -4.90
C HIS A 105 -8.46 -0.64 -6.13
N PRO A 106 -7.46 0.08 -6.65
CA PRO A 106 -6.60 -0.47 -7.69
C PRO A 106 -5.86 -1.73 -7.21
N ASP A 107 -5.68 -2.72 -8.08
CA ASP A 107 -5.02 -4.01 -7.77
C ASP A 107 -3.62 -3.87 -7.12
N GLY A 108 -2.92 -2.77 -7.39
CA GLY A 108 -1.59 -2.49 -6.88
C GLY A 108 -1.47 -1.07 -6.34
N SER A 109 -0.49 -0.86 -5.48
CA SER A 109 -0.21 0.46 -4.93
C SER A 109 0.46 1.35 -5.97
N PRO A 110 0.18 2.66 -5.98
CA PRO A 110 0.95 3.58 -6.79
C PRO A 110 2.42 3.59 -6.31
N VAL A 111 3.33 3.60 -7.27
CA VAL A 111 4.76 3.75 -7.02
C VAL A 111 5.03 5.17 -6.54
N ALA A 112 5.71 5.31 -5.40
CA ALA A 112 6.06 6.63 -4.85
C ALA A 112 6.93 7.42 -5.83
N ARG A 113 6.75 8.74 -5.89
CA ARG A 113 7.51 9.59 -6.81
C ARG A 113 8.97 9.76 -6.37
N ASP A 114 9.21 9.87 -5.07
CA ASP A 114 10.54 9.98 -4.48
C ASP A 114 10.99 8.65 -3.86
N GLN A 115 11.46 7.75 -4.72
CA GLN A 115 11.92 6.42 -4.32
C GLN A 115 13.14 6.49 -3.40
N ARG A 116 14.00 7.50 -3.55
CA ARG A 116 15.17 7.67 -2.69
C ARG A 116 14.75 8.02 -1.27
N ALA A 117 13.81 8.96 -1.11
CA ALA A 117 13.29 9.31 0.20
C ALA A 117 12.48 8.16 0.81
N LEU A 118 11.76 7.37 0.00
CA LEU A 118 11.07 6.15 0.47
C LEU A 118 12.06 5.11 0.98
N SER A 119 13.10 4.79 0.22
CA SER A 119 14.16 3.90 0.66
C SER A 119 14.81 4.38 1.95
N ALA A 120 15.08 5.69 2.08
CA ALA A 120 15.68 6.26 3.28
C ALA A 120 14.76 6.09 4.50
N LEU A 121 13.48 6.47 4.37
CA LEU A 121 12.48 6.31 5.42
C LEU A 121 12.37 4.84 5.87
N MET A 122 12.29 3.90 4.93
CA MET A 122 12.19 2.48 5.27
C MET A 122 13.44 1.97 5.99
N ASN A 123 14.64 2.39 5.58
CA ASN A 123 15.86 2.04 6.31
C ASN A 123 15.88 2.61 7.74
N ASP A 124 15.49 3.87 7.92
CA ASP A 124 15.41 4.50 9.24
C ASP A 124 14.42 3.75 10.16
N LEU A 125 13.27 3.34 9.63
CA LEU A 125 12.27 2.55 10.36
C LEU A 125 12.79 1.16 10.73
N LEU A 126 13.49 0.48 9.82
CA LEU A 126 14.11 -0.82 10.07
C LEU A 126 15.24 -0.71 11.11
N ASP A 127 16.04 0.36 11.08
CA ASP A 127 17.09 0.61 12.08
C ASP A 127 16.49 0.89 13.48
N GLY A 128 15.29 1.45 13.53
CA GLY A 128 14.52 1.66 14.77
C GLY A 128 13.93 0.39 15.39
N GLY A 129 13.69 -0.66 14.59
CA GLY A 129 13.32 -2.00 15.05
C GLY A 129 11.91 -2.18 15.63
N THR A 130 11.05 -1.16 15.60
CA THR A 130 9.72 -1.20 16.24
C THR A 130 8.54 -0.98 15.29
N LEU A 131 8.79 -0.78 13.99
CA LEU A 131 7.78 -0.34 13.02
C LEU A 131 7.77 -1.19 11.75
N THR A 132 7.95 -2.51 11.89
CA THR A 132 7.95 -3.44 10.74
C THR A 132 6.61 -3.48 10.01
N ASP A 133 5.49 -3.28 10.71
CA ASP A 133 4.16 -3.16 10.07
C ASP A 133 4.08 -1.95 9.14
N VAL A 134 4.65 -0.81 9.56
CA VAL A 134 4.72 0.40 8.72
C VAL A 134 5.57 0.13 7.49
N VAL A 135 6.74 -0.48 7.66
CA VAL A 135 7.61 -0.83 6.53
C VAL A 135 6.90 -1.79 5.57
N THR A 136 6.21 -2.80 6.10
CA THR A 136 5.45 -3.78 5.30
C THR A 136 4.40 -3.08 4.44
N ALA A 137 3.64 -2.14 5.01
CA ALA A 137 2.63 -1.38 4.29
C ALA A 137 3.18 -0.43 3.20
N LEU A 138 4.47 -0.08 3.29
CA LEU A 138 5.15 0.80 2.32
C LEU A 138 5.77 0.03 1.14
N ILE A 139 6.08 -1.27 1.31
CA ILE A 139 6.72 -2.10 0.27
C ILE A 139 5.99 -2.04 -1.08
N PRO A 140 4.65 -2.10 -1.15
CA PRO A 140 3.94 -2.01 -2.43
C PRO A 140 4.22 -0.73 -3.24
N SER A 141 4.62 0.37 -2.59
CA SER A 141 4.93 1.64 -3.26
C SER A 141 6.38 1.78 -3.73
N LEU A 142 7.25 0.79 -3.47
CA LEU A 142 8.62 0.74 -4.02
C LEU A 142 8.59 0.51 -5.53
N ASP A 143 9.55 1.06 -6.28
CA ASP A 143 9.77 0.77 -7.70
C ASP A 143 10.55 -0.53 -7.96
N LEU A 144 11.01 -1.18 -6.88
CA LEU A 144 11.80 -2.40 -6.85
C LEU A 144 13.21 -2.30 -7.48
N LEU A 145 13.75 -1.09 -7.64
CA LEU A 145 15.10 -0.89 -8.21
C LEU A 145 16.20 -0.86 -7.15
N ASP A 146 15.88 -0.54 -5.89
CA ASP A 146 16.82 -0.56 -4.77
C ASP A 146 17.04 -2.01 -4.26
N LEU A 147 17.85 -2.77 -4.99
CA LEU A 147 18.09 -4.18 -4.66
C LEU A 147 18.73 -4.39 -3.28
N ALA A 148 19.47 -3.41 -2.77
CA ALA A 148 20.08 -3.49 -1.45
C ALA A 148 19.01 -3.43 -0.35
N LEU A 149 18.06 -2.52 -0.49
CA LEU A 149 16.89 -2.47 0.40
C LEU A 149 16.05 -3.75 0.28
N LEU A 150 15.79 -4.24 -0.93
CA LEU A 150 15.03 -5.48 -1.12
C LEU A 150 15.72 -6.69 -0.50
N GLU A 151 17.05 -6.80 -0.62
CA GLU A 151 17.84 -7.86 0.03
C GLU A 151 17.79 -7.76 1.55
N ARG A 152 17.82 -6.54 2.10
CA ARG A 152 17.68 -6.30 3.53
C ARG A 152 16.31 -6.78 4.03
N LEU A 153 15.23 -6.34 3.37
CA LEU A 153 13.84 -6.72 3.70
C LEU A 153 13.62 -8.22 3.58
N ALA A 154 14.15 -8.86 2.53
CA ALA A 154 13.99 -10.30 2.28
C ALA A 154 14.73 -11.21 3.27
N ARG A 155 15.68 -10.65 4.04
CA ARG A 155 16.48 -11.38 5.04
C ARG A 155 16.10 -11.05 6.47
N ASP A 156 15.17 -10.12 6.66
CA ASP A 156 14.76 -9.71 7.99
C ASP A 156 14.16 -10.90 8.77
N GLU A 157 14.27 -10.87 10.10
CA GLU A 157 13.70 -11.90 10.95
C GLU A 157 12.17 -11.85 10.92
N ASP A 158 11.61 -10.66 10.71
CA ASP A 158 10.18 -10.49 10.45
C ASP A 158 9.84 -10.98 9.04
N PHE A 159 9.27 -12.18 8.98
CA PHE A 159 8.94 -12.84 7.73
C PHE A 159 7.87 -12.11 6.91
N PHE A 160 7.08 -11.20 7.49
CA PHE A 160 6.11 -10.40 6.73
C PHE A 160 6.79 -9.48 5.73
N LEU A 161 7.97 -8.95 6.06
CA LEU A 161 8.77 -8.12 5.15
C LEU A 161 9.23 -8.93 3.94
N GLY A 162 9.77 -10.13 4.17
CA GLY A 162 10.23 -11.00 3.10
C GLY A 162 9.10 -11.51 2.22
N GLU A 163 7.92 -11.79 2.79
CA GLU A 163 6.74 -12.14 2.01
C GLU A 163 6.27 -10.96 1.15
N ALA A 164 6.12 -9.77 1.72
CA ALA A 164 5.66 -8.59 1.00
C ALA A 164 6.59 -8.25 -0.19
N VAL A 165 7.91 -8.35 -0.01
CA VAL A 165 8.88 -8.23 -1.11
C VAL A 165 8.60 -9.27 -2.20
N ALA A 166 8.44 -10.54 -1.82
CA ALA A 166 8.21 -11.61 -2.80
C ALA A 166 6.90 -11.43 -3.57
N VAL A 167 5.84 -11.01 -2.87
CA VAL A 167 4.54 -10.67 -3.48
C VAL A 167 4.69 -9.56 -4.51
N GLU A 168 5.41 -8.49 -4.17
CA GLU A 168 5.62 -7.37 -5.09
C GLU A 168 6.49 -7.72 -6.30
N VAL A 169 7.54 -8.52 -6.12
CA VAL A 169 8.31 -9.07 -7.24
C VAL A 169 7.41 -9.89 -8.16
N GLY A 170 6.49 -10.68 -7.58
CA GLY A 170 5.50 -11.42 -8.34
C GLY A 170 4.49 -10.53 -9.06
N ARG A 171 4.05 -9.41 -8.46
CA ARG A 171 3.14 -8.45 -9.10
C ARG A 171 3.83 -7.73 -10.28
N ARG A 172 5.12 -7.41 -10.16
CA ARG A 172 5.89 -6.64 -11.15
C ARG A 172 7.17 -7.36 -11.58
N PRO A 173 7.07 -8.51 -12.26
CA PRO A 173 8.21 -9.37 -12.55
C PRO A 173 9.16 -8.71 -13.55
N THR A 174 10.42 -8.56 -13.16
CA THR A 174 11.53 -8.24 -14.08
C THR A 174 12.74 -9.12 -13.80
N GLN A 175 13.49 -9.51 -14.83
CA GLN A 175 14.64 -10.43 -14.67
C GLN A 175 15.69 -9.91 -13.68
N ALA A 176 15.81 -8.59 -13.50
CA ALA A 176 16.69 -8.00 -12.49
C ALA A 176 16.34 -8.42 -11.05
N LEU A 177 15.09 -8.80 -10.77
CA LEU A 177 14.59 -9.24 -9.47
C LEU A 177 14.78 -10.74 -9.21
N ALA A 178 15.27 -11.51 -10.18
CA ALA A 178 15.47 -12.95 -10.00
C ALA A 178 16.36 -13.32 -8.80
N PRO A 179 17.44 -12.58 -8.46
CA PRO A 179 18.21 -12.84 -7.24
C PRO A 179 17.36 -12.70 -5.96
N ILE A 180 16.53 -11.65 -5.88
CA ILE A 180 15.64 -11.40 -4.74
C ILE A 180 14.58 -12.50 -4.63
N ALA A 181 13.92 -12.86 -5.74
CA ALA A 181 12.93 -13.93 -5.76
C ALA A 181 13.50 -15.29 -5.32
N ARG A 182 14.74 -15.62 -5.74
CA ARG A 182 15.43 -16.85 -5.27
C ARG A 182 15.75 -16.80 -3.79
N MET A 183 16.11 -15.63 -3.27
CA MET A 183 16.36 -15.43 -1.85
C MET A 183 15.10 -15.69 -1.04
N CYS A 184 13.98 -15.08 -1.43
CA CYS A 184 12.67 -15.34 -0.81
C CYS A 184 12.27 -16.81 -0.94
N ALA A 185 12.47 -17.45 -2.10
CA ALA A 185 12.12 -18.87 -2.31
C ALA A 185 12.93 -19.83 -1.43
N ALA A 186 14.15 -19.45 -1.05
CA ALA A 186 15.02 -20.21 -0.16
C ALA A 186 14.85 -19.85 1.32
N HIS A 187 13.91 -18.96 1.65
CA HIS A 187 13.68 -18.50 3.01
C HIS A 187 13.21 -19.64 3.93
N PRO A 188 13.65 -19.72 5.20
CA PRO A 188 13.26 -20.79 6.12
C PRO A 188 11.76 -20.79 6.45
N HIS A 189 11.14 -19.61 6.45
CA HIS A 189 9.71 -19.48 6.66
C HIS A 189 8.92 -19.84 5.40
N VAL A 190 8.02 -20.82 5.50
CA VAL A 190 7.29 -21.42 4.37
C VAL A 190 6.47 -20.39 3.59
N GLN A 191 5.88 -19.40 4.27
CA GLN A 191 5.07 -18.36 3.64
C GLN A 191 5.90 -17.51 2.66
N VAL A 192 7.10 -17.09 3.07
CA VAL A 192 8.04 -16.36 2.23
C VAL A 192 8.56 -17.26 1.09
N ALA A 193 8.91 -18.51 1.40
CA ALA A 193 9.37 -19.48 0.41
C ALA A 193 8.35 -19.70 -0.71
N GLN A 194 7.08 -19.87 -0.35
CA GLN A 194 6.00 -20.04 -1.31
C GLN A 194 5.76 -18.78 -2.14
N ALA A 195 5.76 -17.60 -1.51
CA ALA A 195 5.65 -16.33 -2.23
C ALA A 195 6.82 -16.13 -3.21
N GLY A 196 8.05 -16.43 -2.77
CA GLY A 196 9.25 -16.38 -3.61
C GLY A 196 9.18 -17.35 -4.77
N GLN A 197 8.68 -18.57 -4.57
CA GLN A 197 8.50 -19.52 -5.67
C GLN A 197 7.48 -19.00 -6.70
N ARG A 198 6.34 -18.45 -6.25
CA ARG A 198 5.36 -17.83 -7.16
C ARG A 198 5.98 -16.66 -7.94
N ALA A 199 6.83 -15.87 -7.31
CA ALA A 199 7.55 -14.78 -7.96
C ALA A 199 8.51 -15.31 -9.05
N LEU A 200 9.27 -16.38 -8.75
CA LEU A 200 10.13 -17.04 -9.73
C LEU A 200 9.36 -17.60 -10.92
N ASP A 201 8.20 -18.19 -10.69
CA ASP A 201 7.36 -18.74 -11.76
C ASP A 201 6.89 -17.63 -12.71
N ARG A 202 6.58 -16.43 -12.18
CA ARG A 202 6.21 -15.24 -12.99
C ARG A 202 7.39 -14.59 -13.71
N LEU A 203 8.62 -14.82 -13.25
CA LEU A 203 9.84 -14.35 -13.92
C LEU A 203 10.24 -15.24 -15.10
N GLN A 204 9.74 -16.46 -15.19
CA GLN A 204 10.01 -17.32 -16.34
C GLN A 204 9.18 -16.87 -17.54
N PRO A 205 9.75 -16.88 -18.77
CA PRO A 205 8.94 -16.70 -19.97
C PRO A 205 7.89 -17.82 -20.02
N PRO A 206 6.68 -17.56 -20.54
CA PRO A 206 5.65 -18.59 -20.67
C PRO A 206 6.23 -19.78 -21.42
N ASN A 207 6.24 -20.94 -20.75
CA ASN A 207 6.73 -22.17 -21.32
C ASN A 207 5.90 -22.48 -22.58
N ASN A 208 6.51 -22.41 -23.76
CA ASN A 208 5.90 -22.92 -24.99
C ASN A 208 5.78 -24.45 -24.88
N GLN A 209 4.78 -24.94 -24.14
CA GLN A 209 4.33 -26.33 -24.20
C GLN A 209 3.33 -26.53 -25.36
N ALA A 210 3.66 -25.98 -26.53
CA ALA A 210 3.01 -26.27 -27.80
C ALA A 210 4.08 -26.69 -28.81
N ASN A 211 4.76 -27.81 -28.53
CA ASN A 211 5.43 -28.64 -29.52
C ASN A 211 5.93 -29.92 -28.85
N ARG A 212 5.00 -30.85 -28.61
CA ARG A 212 5.31 -32.27 -28.66
C ARG A 212 4.22 -32.93 -29.49
N HIS A 213 4.61 -33.27 -30.72
CA HIS A 213 3.89 -34.12 -31.66
C HIS A 213 3.64 -35.51 -31.08
#